data_AF-A0AAV8GVK2-F1
#
_entry.id   AF-A0AAV8GVK2-F1
#
_cell.length_a   1.000
_cell.length_b   1.000
_cell.length_c   1.000
_cell.angle_alpha   90.00
_cell.angle_beta   90.00
_cell.angle_gamma   90.00
#
_symmetry.space_group_name_H-M   'P 1'
#
loop_
_entity.id
_entity.type
_entity.pdbx_description
1 polymer ?
#
loop_
_entity_poly.entity_id
_entity_poly.type
_entity_poly.pdbx_seq_one_letter_code
_entity_poly.pdbx_strand_id
1 'polypeptide(L)'
;MDNGILRLTISKPQGHIIAIKYNGIDNLLDLSNGNDNLGGYWDVVWNSPGSRNIGVLERLDGTEFKIIVQTVNHVEVSFKRYWTGFHGNTVPLSTDIRYHYMVISDKKQKEMPAEIDRRAPRGKNLDYKEAVLIDAPIEANMKGQVDDKYQYTLDHKDNRVHGWISDNPSTGFWIITPSYEFKTGGPLKQDLTSHTGPTSLAMRKEVLRWPYSFPASKDYLKSYQRGSVTGRLLIQDRYSSMHHNLVGFPYVGLALPGQLGSWQKERKGYQFWTRADANGNFVIRNVIPGYYNLYAWAPGFVGDFMHHVTLSITAGTISVLICL
;
A
#
# COMPACT_ATOMS: atom_id res chain seq x y z
N MET A 1 10.53 19.45 -9.58
CA MET A 1 9.26 19.58 -10.34
C MET A 1 8.43 20.64 -9.65
N ASP A 2 7.78 21.52 -10.41
CA ASP A 2 7.04 22.67 -9.89
C ASP A 2 5.85 22.95 -10.82
N ASN A 3 4.69 23.26 -10.25
CA ASN A 3 3.47 23.64 -10.97
C ASN A 3 2.89 25.00 -10.52
N GLY A 4 3.64 25.77 -9.73
CA GLY A 4 3.17 27.04 -9.13
C GLY A 4 2.35 26.91 -7.84
N ILE A 5 1.96 25.69 -7.44
CA ILE A 5 1.22 25.40 -6.20
C ILE A 5 2.08 24.58 -5.22
N LEU A 6 2.77 23.58 -5.75
CA LEU A 6 3.54 22.59 -4.99
C LEU A 6 4.86 22.30 -5.73
N ARG A 7 6.00 22.50 -5.07
CA ARG A 7 7.32 22.19 -5.60
C ARG A 7 7.89 20.95 -4.92
N LEU A 8 8.15 19.92 -5.72
CA LEU A 8 8.76 18.66 -5.31
C LEU A 8 10.24 18.63 -5.74
N THR A 9 11.14 18.55 -4.76
CA THR A 9 12.60 18.43 -5.00
C THR A 9 13.01 16.97 -4.79
N ILE A 10 13.70 16.40 -5.78
CA ILE A 10 14.14 15.00 -5.77
C ILE A 10 15.65 14.94 -6.04
N SER A 11 16.39 14.13 -5.28
CA SER A 11 17.82 13.89 -5.48
C SER A 11 18.08 13.17 -6.81
N LYS A 12 19.23 13.46 -7.44
CA LYS A 12 19.61 12.94 -8.75
C LYS A 12 21.07 12.46 -8.70
N PRO A 13 21.36 11.19 -9.07
CA PRO A 13 20.46 10.18 -9.66
C PRO A 13 19.65 9.34 -8.66
N GLN A 14 19.75 9.56 -7.35
CA GLN A 14 19.27 8.60 -6.35
C GLN A 14 17.74 8.47 -6.26
N GLY A 15 16.99 9.52 -6.58
CA GLY A 15 15.53 9.48 -6.63
C GLY A 15 14.81 9.67 -5.29
N HIS A 16 15.47 10.22 -4.26
CA HIS A 16 14.83 10.51 -2.97
C HIS A 16 14.10 11.85 -3.03
N ILE A 17 12.87 11.92 -2.51
CA ILE A 17 12.20 13.20 -2.26
C ILE A 17 12.92 13.89 -1.10
N ILE A 18 13.57 15.03 -1.36
CA ILE A 18 14.35 15.77 -0.34
C ILE A 18 13.67 17.06 0.13
N ALA A 19 12.68 17.57 -0.62
CA ALA A 19 11.82 18.65 -0.13
C ALA A 19 10.44 18.65 -0.79
N ILE A 20 9.42 19.05 -0.04
CA ILE A 20 8.07 19.30 -0.52
C ILE A 20 7.66 20.71 -0.08
N LYS A 21 7.71 21.69 -0.99
CA LYS A 21 7.33 23.09 -0.75
C LYS A 21 5.88 23.32 -1.16
N TYR A 22 5.05 23.83 -0.26
CA TYR A 22 3.62 24.05 -0.46
C TYR A 22 3.12 25.23 0.36
N ASN A 23 2.26 26.09 -0.20
CA ASN A 23 1.55 27.15 0.52
C ASN A 23 2.44 28.02 1.45
N GLY A 24 3.60 28.47 0.95
CA GLY A 24 4.58 29.25 1.72
C GLY A 24 5.53 28.45 2.61
N ILE A 25 5.24 27.17 2.88
CA ILE A 25 6.10 26.27 3.67
C ILE A 25 7.28 25.82 2.80
N ASP A 26 8.50 26.08 3.26
CA ASP A 26 9.72 25.77 2.48
C ASP A 26 10.00 24.27 2.34
N ASN A 27 9.69 23.48 3.36
CA ASN A 27 9.75 22.02 3.28
C ASN A 27 8.82 21.34 4.31
N LEU A 28 7.78 20.64 3.85
CA LEU A 28 6.89 19.82 4.70
C LEU A 28 7.59 18.61 5.37
N LEU A 29 8.80 18.27 4.94
CA LEU A 29 9.60 17.17 5.49
C LEU A 29 10.67 17.64 6.49
N ASP A 30 10.84 18.95 6.68
CA ASP A 30 11.85 19.49 7.59
C ASP A 30 11.37 19.39 9.05
N LEU A 31 11.80 18.30 9.70
CA LEU A 31 11.81 18.20 11.14
C LEU A 31 13.11 18.85 11.64
N SER A 32 12.98 19.87 12.48
CA SER A 32 14.01 20.84 12.87
C SER A 32 15.22 20.30 13.68
N ASN A 33 15.62 19.05 13.46
CA ASN A 33 16.64 18.31 14.22
C ASN A 33 17.74 17.73 13.32
N GLY A 34 18.29 18.53 12.41
CA GLY A 34 19.73 18.57 12.08
C GLY A 34 20.43 17.37 11.41
N ASN A 35 19.97 16.12 11.55
CA ASN A 35 20.52 14.93 10.90
C ASN A 35 19.46 13.82 10.78
N ASP A 36 19.69 12.95 9.81
CA ASP A 36 18.95 11.72 9.49
C ASP A 36 17.59 11.88 8.79
N ASN A 37 17.59 11.50 7.50
CA ASN A 37 16.46 10.89 6.80
C ASN A 37 15.17 11.74 6.64
N LEU A 38 15.31 13.07 6.58
CA LEU A 38 14.23 14.05 6.36
C LEU A 38 13.64 14.06 4.93
N GLY A 39 13.59 12.89 4.27
CA GLY A 39 13.21 12.75 2.88
C GLY A 39 12.47 11.44 2.60
N GLY A 40 11.57 11.45 1.61
CA GLY A 40 10.89 10.25 1.14
C GLY A 40 11.82 9.39 0.28
N TYR A 41 12.22 8.22 0.76
CA TYR A 41 13.02 7.24 0.03
C TYR A 41 12.27 5.91 -0.12
N TRP A 42 12.80 5.04 -0.97
CA TRP A 42 12.36 3.66 -1.11
C TRP A 42 13.47 2.74 -0.61
N ASP A 43 13.13 1.82 0.29
CA ASP A 43 14.04 0.81 0.80
C ASP A 43 13.46 -0.60 0.66
N VAL A 44 14.32 -1.60 0.85
CA VAL A 44 13.95 -2.99 0.99
C VAL A 44 14.66 -3.58 2.19
N VAL A 45 13.92 -4.34 2.99
CA VAL A 45 14.47 -5.17 4.08
C VAL A 45 14.59 -6.60 3.56
N TRP A 46 15.81 -7.11 3.47
CA TRP A 46 16.10 -8.41 2.85
C TRP A 46 17.20 -9.19 3.59
N ASN A 47 17.40 -10.44 3.19
CA ASN A 47 18.43 -11.34 3.76
C ASN A 47 19.35 -11.81 2.63
N SER A 48 20.66 -11.61 2.77
CA SER A 48 21.64 -12.21 1.84
C SER A 48 21.62 -13.74 1.96
N PRO A 49 21.58 -14.50 0.84
CA PRO A 49 21.61 -15.97 0.88
C PRO A 49 22.80 -16.51 1.70
N GLY A 50 22.52 -17.41 2.65
CA GLY A 50 23.54 -18.00 3.53
C GLY A 50 24.05 -17.08 4.65
N SER A 51 23.61 -15.83 4.73
CA SER A 51 23.99 -14.90 5.81
C SER A 51 23.24 -15.19 7.11
N ARG A 52 23.92 -14.97 8.25
CA ARG A 52 23.29 -14.93 9.58
C ARG A 52 22.69 -13.55 9.90
N ASN A 53 23.05 -12.52 9.13
CA ASN A 53 22.48 -11.18 9.30
C ASN A 53 21.10 -11.15 8.62
N ILE A 54 20.06 -11.08 9.45
CA ILE A 54 18.67 -10.98 9.02
C ILE A 54 18.19 -9.52 9.06
N GLY A 55 17.32 -9.16 8.12
CA GLY A 55 16.69 -7.83 8.07
C GLY A 55 17.64 -6.71 7.64
N VAL A 56 18.52 -6.95 6.66
CA VAL A 56 19.39 -5.91 6.09
C VAL A 56 18.51 -4.90 5.36
N LEU A 57 18.51 -3.65 5.82
CA LEU A 57 17.86 -2.53 5.15
C LEU A 57 18.79 -1.97 4.08
N GLU A 58 18.28 -1.83 2.87
CA GLU A 58 18.99 -1.23 1.74
C GLU A 58 18.10 -0.21 1.03
N ARG A 59 18.62 0.99 0.76
CA ARG A 59 17.94 1.97 -0.09
C ARG A 59 18.06 1.61 -1.57
N LEU A 60 16.97 1.83 -2.30
CA LEU A 60 16.85 1.57 -3.72
C LEU A 60 17.34 2.77 -4.55
N ASP A 61 18.57 3.20 -4.29
CA ASP A 61 19.17 4.40 -4.88
C ASP A 61 19.35 4.25 -6.40
N GLY A 62 18.73 5.15 -7.17
CA GLY A 62 18.93 5.24 -8.61
C GLY A 62 20.38 5.60 -8.99
N THR A 63 20.88 4.98 -10.07
CA THR A 63 22.16 5.29 -10.71
C THR A 63 21.98 6.04 -12.04
N GLU A 64 20.79 5.97 -12.65
CA GLU A 64 20.42 6.68 -13.87
C GLU A 64 19.15 7.51 -13.66
N PHE A 65 19.13 8.75 -14.15
CA PHE A 65 17.94 9.62 -14.18
C PHE A 65 17.49 9.89 -15.61
N LYS A 66 16.18 9.76 -15.88
CA LYS A 66 15.55 10.13 -17.16
C LYS A 66 14.25 10.90 -16.95
N ILE A 67 14.02 11.91 -17.77
CA ILE A 67 12.68 12.45 -18.01
C ILE A 67 12.04 11.53 -19.06
N ILE A 68 10.93 10.88 -18.70
CA ILE A 68 10.23 9.94 -19.59
C ILE A 68 9.13 10.67 -20.37
N VAL A 69 8.40 11.56 -19.70
CA VAL A 69 7.38 12.42 -20.29
C VAL A 69 7.54 13.83 -19.74
N GLN A 70 7.49 14.83 -20.61
CA GLN A 70 7.36 16.23 -20.21
C GLN A 70 6.40 16.93 -21.18
N THR A 71 5.25 17.34 -20.64
CA THR A 71 4.22 18.12 -21.34
C THR A 71 3.74 19.24 -20.41
N VAL A 72 2.95 20.18 -20.93
CA VAL A 72 2.34 21.25 -20.12
C VAL A 72 1.47 20.74 -18.96
N ASN A 73 0.93 19.53 -19.06
CA ASN A 73 -0.01 18.95 -18.08
C ASN A 73 0.56 17.79 -17.26
N HIS A 74 1.74 17.28 -17.60
CA HIS A 74 2.26 16.04 -17.04
C HIS A 74 3.79 15.95 -17.15
N VAL A 75 4.42 15.57 -16.04
CA VAL A 75 5.83 15.16 -15.99
C VAL A 75 5.91 13.76 -15.39
N GLU A 76 6.66 12.88 -16.05
CA GLU A 76 7.10 11.58 -15.54
C GLU A 76 8.62 11.54 -15.54
N VAL A 77 9.20 11.27 -14.37
CA VAL A 77 10.64 11.05 -14.20
C VAL A 77 10.91 9.64 -13.68
N SER A 78 12.03 9.07 -14.11
CA SER A 78 12.50 7.71 -13.82
C SER A 78 13.88 7.77 -13.19
N PHE A 79 14.04 7.01 -12.11
CA PHE A 79 15.30 6.80 -11.38
C PHE A 79 15.59 5.30 -11.36
N LYS A 80 16.57 4.88 -12.16
CA LYS A 80 16.85 3.47 -12.45
C LYS A 80 18.13 2.99 -11.80
N ARG A 81 18.11 1.75 -11.35
CA ARG A 81 19.29 0.97 -10.96
C ARG A 81 19.21 -0.40 -11.64
N TYR A 82 20.27 -0.83 -12.29
CA TYR A 82 20.38 -2.19 -12.81
C TYR A 82 21.12 -3.06 -11.79
N TRP A 83 20.66 -4.30 -11.61
CA TRP A 83 21.43 -5.31 -10.92
C TRP A 83 22.61 -5.76 -11.79
N THR A 84 23.84 -5.58 -11.29
CA THR A 84 25.09 -5.86 -12.04
C THR A 84 25.79 -7.15 -11.60
N GLY A 85 25.23 -7.87 -10.62
CA GLY A 85 25.86 -9.04 -10.01
C GLY A 85 25.73 -9.02 -8.48
N PHE A 86 26.07 -10.14 -7.84
CA PHE A 86 25.98 -10.25 -6.38
C PHE A 86 27.27 -9.74 -5.71
N HIS A 87 27.21 -8.52 -5.17
CA HIS A 87 28.32 -7.89 -4.43
C HIS A 87 28.11 -7.97 -2.90
N GLY A 88 27.59 -9.10 -2.41
CA GLY A 88 27.41 -9.41 -0.97
C GLY A 88 26.22 -8.73 -0.29
N ASN A 89 26.16 -7.40 -0.40
CA ASN A 89 25.26 -6.53 0.37
C ASN A 89 24.30 -5.71 -0.52
N THR A 90 24.07 -6.12 -1.77
CA THR A 90 23.08 -5.50 -2.66
C THR A 90 22.02 -6.51 -3.08
N VAL A 91 20.75 -6.14 -2.93
CA VAL A 91 19.59 -6.94 -3.30
C VAL A 91 19.67 -7.28 -4.81
N PRO A 92 19.40 -8.53 -5.21
CA PRO A 92 19.45 -8.94 -6.61
C PRO A 92 18.22 -8.46 -7.38
N LEU A 93 18.05 -7.13 -7.48
CA LEU A 93 16.89 -6.47 -8.09
C LEU A 93 17.29 -5.21 -8.85
N SER A 94 16.96 -5.19 -10.15
CA SER A 94 16.91 -3.96 -10.94
C SER A 94 15.64 -3.18 -10.59
N THR A 95 15.74 -1.86 -10.38
CA THR A 95 14.63 -0.99 -9.99
C THR A 95 14.44 0.17 -10.97
N ASP A 96 13.20 0.65 -11.08
CA ASP A 96 12.83 1.84 -11.83
C ASP A 96 11.77 2.59 -11.01
N ILE A 97 12.23 3.51 -10.17
CA ILE A 97 11.35 4.34 -9.35
C ILE A 97 10.84 5.48 -10.22
N ARG A 98 9.52 5.58 -10.37
CA ARG A 98 8.89 6.63 -11.17
C ARG A 98 8.02 7.54 -10.34
N TYR A 99 8.13 8.84 -10.62
CA TYR A 99 7.28 9.87 -10.04
C TYR A 99 6.42 10.48 -11.13
N HIS A 100 5.11 10.45 -10.92
CA HIS A 100 4.10 11.14 -11.72
C HIS A 100 3.43 12.19 -10.83
N TYR A 101 3.08 13.34 -11.41
CA TYR A 101 2.69 14.52 -10.63
C TYR A 101 1.25 14.98 -10.96
N MET A 102 0.33 14.93 -9.99
CA MET A 102 -1.09 15.35 -10.09
C MET A 102 -1.68 15.61 -8.67
N VAL A 103 -2.74 16.44 -8.53
CA VAL A 103 -3.24 16.96 -7.23
C VAL A 103 -4.77 16.85 -7.09
N ILE A 104 -5.34 16.25 -6.01
CA ILE A 104 -6.76 16.40 -5.56
C ILE A 104 -6.97 16.11 -4.03
N SER A 105 -7.30 17.16 -3.23
CA SER A 105 -8.27 17.31 -2.10
C SER A 105 -8.49 16.22 -1.00
N ASP A 106 -8.97 16.44 0.25
CA ASP A 106 -8.79 17.44 1.35
C ASP A 106 -9.79 17.21 2.53
N LYS A 107 -10.55 16.09 2.62
CA LYS A 107 -11.55 15.87 3.70
C LYS A 107 -11.49 14.50 4.38
N LYS A 108 -10.78 14.44 5.52
CA LYS A 108 -10.91 13.50 6.66
C LYS A 108 -9.87 13.86 7.74
N GLN A 109 -10.23 13.76 9.02
CA GLN A 109 -9.42 14.26 10.15
C GLN A 109 -9.47 13.31 11.35
N LYS A 110 -8.35 13.25 12.10
CA LYS A 110 -8.20 12.69 13.47
C LYS A 110 -6.91 13.28 14.06
N GLU A 111 -6.90 13.58 15.36
CA GLU A 111 -5.69 14.00 16.09
C GLU A 111 -4.69 12.85 16.27
N MET A 112 -3.40 13.21 16.36
CA MET A 112 -2.25 12.32 16.55
C MET A 112 -1.26 12.99 17.54
N PRO A 113 -0.59 12.23 18.43
CA PRO A 113 0.44 12.78 19.32
C PRO A 113 1.62 13.40 18.55
N ALA A 114 2.38 14.30 19.20
CA ALA A 114 3.61 14.82 18.60
C ALA A 114 4.80 13.87 18.87
N GLU A 115 5.77 13.85 17.96
CA GLU A 115 6.98 13.01 18.12
C GLU A 115 7.81 13.38 19.36
N ILE A 116 7.70 14.61 19.87
CA ILE A 116 8.34 15.02 21.13
C ILE A 116 7.65 14.43 22.38
N ASP A 117 6.34 14.13 22.32
CA ASP A 117 5.60 13.51 23.43
C ASP A 117 6.06 12.07 23.69
N ARG A 118 6.64 11.43 22.66
CA ARG A 118 7.17 10.05 22.72
C ARG A 118 8.60 9.97 23.26
N ARG A 119 9.27 11.10 23.48
CA ARG A 119 10.68 11.16 23.90
C ARG A 119 10.78 11.53 25.37
N ALA A 120 11.81 11.02 26.05
CA ALA A 120 12.12 11.44 27.41
C ALA A 120 12.40 12.97 27.44
N PRO A 121 11.91 13.71 28.45
CA PRO A 121 11.21 13.23 29.65
C PRO A 121 9.68 13.11 29.52
N ARG A 122 9.08 13.38 28.35
CA ARG A 122 7.62 13.37 28.15
C ARG A 122 7.02 11.98 27.99
N GLY A 123 7.76 11.09 27.34
CA GLY A 123 7.39 9.71 27.08
C GLY A 123 8.40 8.71 27.63
N LYS A 124 7.91 7.51 27.99
CA LYS A 124 8.72 6.39 28.46
C LYS A 124 8.48 5.15 27.60
N ASN A 125 9.53 4.65 26.93
CA ASN A 125 9.49 3.39 26.20
C ASN A 125 9.09 2.23 27.13
N LEU A 126 8.26 1.33 26.61
CA LEU A 126 7.88 0.08 27.27
C LEU A 126 8.73 -1.09 26.73
N ASP A 127 8.44 -2.31 27.17
CA ASP A 127 9.16 -3.53 26.79
C ASP A 127 9.15 -3.77 25.26
N TYR A 128 8.14 -3.26 24.56
CA TYR A 128 8.11 -3.14 23.12
C TYR A 128 8.61 -1.77 22.71
N LYS A 129 9.72 -1.72 21.95
CA LYS A 129 10.39 -0.48 21.49
C LYS A 129 9.51 0.48 20.68
N GLU A 130 8.34 0.03 20.25
CA GLU A 130 7.38 0.81 19.46
C GLU A 130 6.24 1.40 20.31
N ALA A 131 6.11 0.95 21.56
CA ALA A 131 5.11 1.39 22.53
C ALA A 131 5.72 2.34 23.57
N VAL A 132 5.02 3.45 23.83
CA VAL A 132 5.47 4.52 24.72
C VAL A 132 4.33 4.99 25.61
N LEU A 133 4.55 5.03 26.94
CA LEU A 133 3.64 5.69 27.87
C LEU A 133 3.85 7.21 27.80
N ILE A 134 2.77 7.95 27.56
CA ILE A 134 2.74 9.42 27.52
C ILE A 134 2.49 9.95 28.94
N ASP A 135 3.46 10.64 29.56
CA ASP A 135 3.37 11.14 30.94
C ASP A 135 3.27 12.67 31.03
N ALA A 136 3.98 13.41 30.17
CA ALA A 136 3.92 14.88 30.15
C ALA A 136 3.71 15.42 28.72
N PRO A 137 2.55 15.13 28.09
CA PRO A 137 2.25 15.56 26.73
C PRO A 137 2.09 17.07 26.60
N ILE A 138 2.16 17.56 25.37
CA ILE A 138 1.67 18.89 24.98
C ILE A 138 0.16 19.00 25.24
N GLU A 139 -0.62 18.03 24.75
CA GLU A 139 -2.07 17.99 24.94
C GLU A 139 -2.45 17.18 26.19
N ALA A 140 -3.04 17.85 27.18
CA ALA A 140 -3.28 17.29 28.50
C ALA A 140 -4.18 16.02 28.52
N ASN A 141 -5.04 15.86 27.51
CA ASN A 141 -5.91 14.69 27.34
C ASN A 141 -5.14 13.40 26.99
N MET A 142 -3.90 13.49 26.50
CA MET A 142 -3.06 12.34 26.14
C MET A 142 -2.34 11.72 27.36
N LYS A 143 -2.40 12.36 28.54
CA LYS A 143 -1.64 11.91 29.72
C LYS A 143 -2.15 10.54 30.21
N GLY A 144 -1.21 9.63 30.45
CA GLY A 144 -1.47 8.26 30.88
C GLY A 144 -1.85 7.30 29.75
N GLN A 145 -1.93 7.77 28.50
CA GLN A 145 -2.17 6.91 27.35
C GLN A 145 -0.88 6.22 26.89
N VAL A 146 -1.01 5.02 26.30
CA VAL A 146 0.09 4.34 25.61
C VAL A 146 -0.08 4.54 24.12
N ASP A 147 0.88 5.19 23.47
CA ASP A 147 0.98 5.28 22.01
C ASP A 147 1.84 4.12 21.49
N ASP A 148 1.35 3.41 20.48
CA ASP A 148 2.10 2.35 19.80
C ASP A 148 1.78 2.35 18.30
N LYS A 149 2.80 2.15 17.45
CA LYS A 149 2.61 2.26 15.99
C LYS A 149 1.57 1.28 15.42
N TYR A 150 1.37 0.13 16.06
CA TYR A 150 0.42 -0.90 15.62
C TYR A 150 -1.04 -0.49 15.88
N GLN A 151 -1.30 0.49 16.77
CA GLN A 151 -2.62 1.13 16.93
C GLN A 151 -3.07 1.86 15.65
N TYR A 152 -2.11 2.24 14.79
CA TYR A 152 -2.36 2.84 13.48
C TYR A 152 -2.30 1.79 12.36
N THR A 153 -2.69 0.54 12.61
CA THR A 153 -2.84 -0.48 11.54
C THR A 153 -4.27 -0.54 11.01
N LEU A 154 -4.40 -0.93 9.74
CA LEU A 154 -5.68 -1.25 9.11
C LEU A 154 -5.52 -2.44 8.16
N ASP A 155 -6.57 -3.27 8.09
CA ASP A 155 -6.70 -4.34 7.10
C ASP A 155 -6.61 -3.77 5.67
N HIS A 156 -5.99 -4.49 4.73
CA HIS A 156 -5.85 -4.09 3.32
C HIS A 156 -7.18 -3.66 2.66
N LYS A 157 -8.31 -4.26 3.04
CA LYS A 157 -9.65 -3.86 2.56
C LYS A 157 -10.03 -2.40 2.90
N ASP A 158 -9.61 -1.93 4.07
CA ASP A 158 -10.04 -0.67 4.70
C ASP A 158 -8.94 0.39 4.75
N ASN A 159 -7.66 -0.02 4.68
CA ASN A 159 -6.46 0.80 4.56
C ASN A 159 -6.43 1.51 3.20
N ARG A 160 -7.44 2.36 2.97
CA ARG A 160 -7.62 3.04 1.72
C ARG A 160 -7.22 4.48 1.79
N VAL A 161 -7.47 5.20 2.92
CA VAL A 161 -7.12 6.63 3.32
C VAL A 161 -6.30 6.70 4.61
N HIS A 162 -5.14 7.34 4.54
CA HIS A 162 -4.47 7.96 5.68
C HIS A 162 -3.46 9.04 5.26
N GLY A 163 -2.93 9.73 6.27
CA GLY A 163 -2.22 10.98 6.19
C GLY A 163 -2.10 11.61 7.58
N TRP A 164 -1.79 12.91 7.62
CA TRP A 164 -1.88 13.76 8.81
C TRP A 164 -2.40 15.16 8.43
N ILE A 165 -2.82 15.91 9.45
CA ILE A 165 -3.17 17.33 9.36
C ILE A 165 -2.39 18.09 10.44
N SER A 166 -2.10 19.37 10.18
CA SER A 166 -1.63 20.34 11.15
C SER A 166 -2.53 21.57 11.09
N ASP A 167 -2.80 22.19 12.23
CA ASP A 167 -3.52 23.46 12.31
C ASP A 167 -2.58 24.67 12.16
N ASN A 168 -1.28 24.49 12.41
CA ASN A 168 -0.26 25.54 12.27
C ASN A 168 1.02 24.99 11.60
N PRO A 169 1.32 25.37 10.35
CA PRO A 169 0.41 26.01 9.40
C PRO A 169 -0.75 25.08 9.03
N SER A 170 -1.94 25.63 8.79
CA SER A 170 -3.13 24.83 8.40
C SER A 170 -2.87 24.12 7.06
N THR A 171 -2.58 22.82 7.12
CA THR A 171 -2.14 22.00 5.98
C THR A 171 -2.31 20.52 6.34
N GLY A 172 -2.56 19.68 5.34
CA GLY A 172 -2.54 18.22 5.51
C GLY A 172 -1.79 17.53 4.39
N PHE A 173 -1.31 16.33 4.68
CA PHE A 173 -0.59 15.47 3.75
C PHE A 173 -1.24 14.10 3.72
N TRP A 174 -1.58 13.62 2.52
CA TRP A 174 -2.16 12.30 2.29
C TRP A 174 -1.42 11.64 1.12
N ILE A 175 -1.13 10.35 1.25
CA ILE A 175 -0.62 9.51 0.14
C ILE A 175 -1.82 8.77 -0.51
N ILE A 176 -1.75 8.03 -1.65
CA ILE A 176 -2.97 7.42 -2.32
C ILE A 176 -2.92 5.98 -2.97
N THR A 177 -3.73 5.02 -2.43
CA THR A 177 -4.25 3.60 -2.66
C THR A 177 -4.95 3.27 -3.96
N PRO A 178 -4.29 3.14 -5.11
CA PRO A 178 -4.99 2.88 -6.36
C PRO A 178 -5.43 1.42 -6.44
N SER A 179 -4.51 0.51 -6.10
CA SER A 179 -4.67 -0.94 -6.14
C SER A 179 -3.74 -1.62 -5.14
N TYR A 180 -4.20 -2.75 -4.62
CA TYR A 180 -3.43 -3.63 -3.74
C TYR A 180 -2.76 -4.79 -4.50
N GLU A 181 -2.74 -4.75 -5.84
CA GLU A 181 -2.34 -5.91 -6.66
C GLU A 181 -0.95 -6.49 -6.35
N PHE A 182 -0.01 -5.63 -5.93
CA PHE A 182 1.36 -5.98 -5.56
C PHE A 182 1.52 -6.37 -4.07
N LYS A 183 0.46 -6.28 -3.26
CA LYS A 183 0.48 -6.65 -1.84
C LYS A 183 0.10 -8.12 -1.64
N THR A 184 0.64 -8.68 -0.55
CA THR A 184 0.57 -10.11 -0.21
C THR A 184 -0.27 -10.31 1.04
N GLY A 185 -1.04 -11.40 1.11
CA GLY A 185 -1.87 -11.75 2.27
C GLY A 185 -3.33 -11.30 2.18
N GLY A 186 -3.74 -10.75 1.03
CA GLY A 186 -5.11 -10.38 0.70
C GLY A 186 -5.84 -9.45 1.68
N PRO A 187 -7.20 -9.43 1.66
CA PRO A 187 -7.98 -8.32 2.19
C PRO A 187 -7.89 -8.11 3.71
N LEU A 188 -7.59 -9.16 4.48
CA LEU A 188 -7.61 -9.14 5.95
C LEU A 188 -6.23 -8.93 6.58
N LYS A 189 -5.15 -8.84 5.78
CA LYS A 189 -3.84 -8.54 6.34
C LYS A 189 -3.78 -7.10 6.83
N GLN A 190 -3.29 -6.90 8.03
CA GLN A 190 -3.01 -5.58 8.59
C GLN A 190 -1.65 -5.05 8.11
N ASP A 191 -1.65 -3.80 7.64
CA ASP A 191 -0.44 -3.01 7.40
C ASP A 191 -0.50 -1.73 8.23
N LEU A 192 0.67 -1.18 8.56
CA LEU A 192 0.82 0.14 9.18
C LEU A 192 0.21 1.24 8.27
N THR A 193 -0.37 2.26 8.91
CA THR A 193 -0.89 3.46 8.24
C THR A 193 0.03 4.67 8.48
N SER A 194 -0.42 5.70 9.18
CA SER A 194 0.47 6.76 9.63
C SER A 194 1.29 6.32 10.84
N HIS A 195 2.39 7.03 11.10
CA HIS A 195 3.17 6.97 12.33
C HIS A 195 3.32 8.40 12.86
N THR A 196 3.57 8.56 14.16
CA THR A 196 3.79 9.84 14.82
C THR A 196 4.77 10.73 14.05
N GLY A 197 4.44 12.03 13.94
CA GLY A 197 5.17 13.00 13.12
C GLY A 197 4.68 13.06 11.67
N PRO A 198 5.47 13.62 10.73
CA PRO A 198 5.09 13.74 9.32
C PRO A 198 5.13 12.40 8.55
N THR A 199 5.44 11.31 9.24
CA THR A 199 5.59 9.95 8.71
C THR A 199 4.23 9.34 8.37
N SER A 200 3.64 9.80 7.27
CA SER A 200 2.58 9.02 6.62
C SER A 200 3.23 7.88 5.85
N LEU A 201 2.80 6.65 6.11
CA LEU A 201 2.87 5.63 5.06
C LEU A 201 1.67 5.88 4.13
N ALA A 202 1.41 4.92 3.27
CA ALA A 202 0.66 5.20 2.07
C ALA A 202 -0.86 4.96 2.28
N MET A 203 -1.77 5.97 2.03
CA MET A 203 -2.79 5.98 0.91
C MET A 203 -4.31 6.42 1.14
N ARG A 204 -5.05 7.38 0.38
CA ARG A 204 -6.30 7.42 -0.57
C ARG A 204 -6.64 8.72 -1.38
N LYS A 205 -7.31 8.56 -2.55
CA LYS A 205 -8.58 9.17 -3.09
C LYS A 205 -8.85 8.68 -4.53
N GLU A 206 -7.76 8.40 -5.25
CA GLU A 206 -7.62 8.12 -6.68
C GLU A 206 -8.01 6.70 -7.13
N VAL A 207 -8.47 5.83 -6.21
CA VAL A 207 -8.84 4.41 -6.44
C VAL A 207 -9.73 4.22 -7.68
N LEU A 208 -10.69 5.12 -7.89
CA LEU A 208 -11.66 5.03 -8.99
C LEU A 208 -11.08 5.38 -10.37
N ARG A 209 -9.87 5.97 -10.43
CA ARG A 209 -9.17 6.30 -11.68
C ARG A 209 -8.18 5.21 -12.10
N TRP A 210 -7.91 4.23 -11.24
CA TRP A 210 -6.98 3.14 -11.53
C TRP A 210 -7.65 2.01 -12.34
N PRO A 211 -6.97 1.37 -13.32
CA PRO A 211 -5.62 1.65 -13.82
C PRO A 211 -5.50 2.95 -14.61
N TYR A 212 -4.42 3.67 -14.39
CA TYR A 212 -4.18 4.98 -14.99
C TYR A 212 -3.80 4.90 -16.46
N SER A 213 -4.38 5.79 -17.27
CA SER A 213 -3.99 5.95 -18.68
C SER A 213 -2.62 6.61 -18.85
N PHE A 214 -2.16 7.43 -17.90
CA PHE A 214 -0.96 8.27 -18.07
C PHE A 214 0.43 7.60 -17.93
N PRO A 215 0.68 6.55 -17.11
CA PRO A 215 2.06 6.08 -16.89
C PRO A 215 2.71 5.53 -18.16
N ALA A 216 3.86 6.06 -18.58
CA ALA A 216 4.52 5.65 -19.82
C ALA A 216 5.27 4.31 -19.72
N SER A 217 5.23 3.61 -18.58
CA SER A 217 5.91 2.32 -18.43
C SER A 217 5.21 1.21 -19.21
N LYS A 218 5.97 0.51 -20.06
CA LYS A 218 5.53 -0.73 -20.73
C LYS A 218 5.16 -1.84 -19.73
N ASP A 219 5.78 -1.81 -18.54
CA ASP A 219 5.58 -2.79 -17.48
C ASP A 219 4.31 -2.49 -16.67
N TYR A 220 3.72 -1.31 -16.85
CA TYR A 220 2.43 -0.93 -16.28
C TYR A 220 1.30 -1.23 -17.28
N LEU A 221 0.62 -2.37 -17.10
CA LEU A 221 -0.53 -2.72 -17.94
C LEU A 221 -1.69 -1.73 -17.77
N LYS A 222 -2.20 -1.25 -18.90
CA LYS A 222 -3.38 -0.38 -18.99
C LYS A 222 -4.68 -1.15 -18.77
N SER A 223 -5.76 -0.43 -18.51
CA SER A 223 -7.11 -1.01 -18.35
C SER A 223 -7.52 -1.89 -19.54
N TYR A 224 -7.26 -1.47 -20.78
CA TYR A 224 -7.56 -2.25 -21.99
C TYR A 224 -6.67 -3.49 -22.19
N GLN A 225 -5.56 -3.61 -21.45
CA GLN A 225 -4.67 -4.77 -21.47
C GLN A 225 -4.98 -5.75 -20.33
N ARG A 226 -5.99 -5.46 -19.51
CA ARG A 226 -6.35 -6.21 -18.30
C ARG A 226 -7.67 -6.94 -18.48
N GLY A 227 -7.80 -8.04 -17.75
CA GLY A 227 -8.99 -8.85 -17.70
C GLY A 227 -9.95 -8.45 -16.59
N SER A 228 -11.07 -9.17 -16.52
CA SER A 228 -12.01 -9.11 -15.42
C SER A 228 -12.73 -10.43 -15.26
N VAL A 229 -12.99 -10.81 -14.00
CA VAL A 229 -13.75 -12.02 -13.65
C VAL A 229 -15.07 -11.57 -13.05
N THR A 230 -16.15 -12.00 -13.68
CA THR A 230 -17.52 -11.88 -13.18
C THR A 230 -17.99 -13.25 -12.71
N GLY A 231 -18.80 -13.29 -11.66
CA GLY A 231 -19.34 -14.57 -11.21
C GLY A 231 -20.30 -14.47 -10.05
N ARG A 232 -20.74 -15.64 -9.60
CA ARG A 232 -21.53 -15.79 -8.39
C ARG A 232 -20.92 -16.91 -7.55
N LEU A 233 -20.69 -16.61 -6.28
CA LEU A 233 -20.31 -17.56 -5.24
C LEU A 233 -21.56 -18.07 -4.54
N LEU A 234 -21.69 -19.39 -4.45
CA LEU A 234 -22.63 -20.07 -3.56
C LEU A 234 -21.81 -20.85 -2.54
N ILE A 235 -22.18 -20.76 -1.25
CA ILE A 235 -21.58 -21.56 -0.17
C ILE A 235 -22.67 -22.44 0.42
N GLN A 236 -22.43 -23.75 0.49
CA GLN A 236 -23.37 -24.69 1.09
C GLN A 236 -22.87 -25.21 2.45
N ASP A 237 -23.47 -24.72 3.54
CA ASP A 237 -23.28 -25.34 4.85
C ASP A 237 -24.11 -26.64 4.95
N ARG A 238 -23.44 -27.75 5.28
CA ARG A 238 -24.06 -29.07 5.46
C ARG A 238 -24.82 -29.23 6.78
N TYR A 239 -24.64 -28.30 7.73
CA TYR A 239 -25.26 -28.33 9.05
C TYR A 239 -26.40 -27.31 9.22
N SER A 240 -26.60 -26.41 8.24
CA SER A 240 -27.74 -25.49 8.21
C SER A 240 -28.90 -26.08 7.43
N SER A 241 -30.06 -26.22 8.09
CA SER A 241 -31.31 -26.65 7.45
C SER A 241 -32.02 -25.54 6.65
N MET A 242 -31.54 -24.30 6.70
CA MET A 242 -32.08 -23.20 5.90
C MET A 242 -31.39 -23.12 4.54
N HIS A 243 -32.03 -23.72 3.53
CA HIS A 243 -31.67 -23.57 2.11
C HIS A 243 -31.91 -22.14 1.58
N HIS A 244 -31.07 -21.16 1.92
CA HIS A 244 -30.99 -19.89 1.18
C HIS A 244 -29.60 -19.27 1.24
N ASN A 245 -28.83 -19.41 0.14
CA ASN A 245 -28.21 -18.39 -0.73
C ASN A 245 -27.61 -17.07 -0.17
N LEU A 246 -27.65 -16.81 1.14
CA LEU A 246 -27.27 -15.55 1.78
C LEU A 246 -25.83 -15.62 2.23
N VAL A 247 -24.91 -15.52 1.27
CA VAL A 247 -23.49 -15.41 1.56
C VAL A 247 -23.25 -13.99 2.10
N GLY A 248 -22.77 -13.87 3.34
CA GLY A 248 -22.71 -12.61 4.11
C GLY A 248 -21.72 -11.56 3.59
N PHE A 249 -21.95 -11.05 2.37
CA PHE A 249 -21.04 -10.18 1.60
C PHE A 249 -19.59 -10.72 1.62
N PRO A 250 -19.36 -11.93 1.06
CA PRO A 250 -18.07 -12.61 1.10
C PRO A 250 -16.99 -11.83 0.34
N TYR A 251 -15.74 -12.10 0.67
CA TYR A 251 -14.62 -11.68 -0.16
C TYR A 251 -14.26 -12.80 -1.13
N VAL A 252 -14.05 -12.43 -2.39
CA VAL A 252 -13.63 -13.32 -3.47
C VAL A 252 -12.36 -12.74 -4.07
N GLY A 253 -11.34 -13.58 -4.28
CA GLY A 253 -10.05 -13.13 -4.77
C GLY A 253 -9.36 -14.12 -5.71
N LEU A 254 -8.37 -13.61 -6.44
CA LEU A 254 -7.50 -14.33 -7.35
C LEU A 254 -6.08 -14.22 -6.83
N ALA A 255 -5.37 -15.35 -6.77
CA ALA A 255 -3.94 -15.40 -6.49
C ALA A 255 -3.29 -16.49 -7.37
N LEU A 256 -1.96 -16.55 -7.38
CA LEU A 256 -1.23 -17.61 -8.09
C LEU A 256 -1.73 -19.00 -7.66
N PRO A 257 -1.78 -19.98 -8.58
CA PRO A 257 -2.20 -21.34 -8.25
C PRO A 257 -1.38 -21.96 -7.13
N GLY A 258 -2.03 -22.70 -6.25
CA GLY A 258 -1.38 -23.35 -5.11
C GLY A 258 -2.34 -24.09 -4.19
N GLN A 259 -1.83 -24.55 -3.05
CA GLN A 259 -2.63 -25.22 -2.02
C GLN A 259 -3.63 -24.26 -1.36
N LEU A 260 -4.63 -24.80 -0.66
CA LEU A 260 -5.59 -23.99 0.10
C LEU A 260 -4.85 -23.07 1.11
N GLY A 261 -5.21 -21.79 1.15
CA GLY A 261 -4.55 -20.78 1.98
C GLY A 261 -3.17 -20.30 1.48
N SER A 262 -2.67 -20.78 0.32
CA SER A 262 -1.39 -20.30 -0.26
C SER A 262 -1.38 -18.78 -0.47
N TRP A 263 -2.51 -18.21 -0.89
CA TRP A 263 -2.71 -16.78 -1.12
C TRP A 263 -2.36 -15.90 0.11
N GLN A 264 -2.50 -16.43 1.33
CA GLN A 264 -2.13 -15.70 2.54
C GLN A 264 -0.61 -15.56 2.72
N LYS A 265 0.18 -16.49 2.15
CA LYS A 265 1.61 -16.64 2.41
C LYS A 265 2.50 -16.34 1.20
N GLU A 266 1.97 -16.50 -0.01
CA GLU A 266 2.70 -16.31 -1.28
C GLU A 266 3.16 -14.85 -1.46
N ARG A 267 4.37 -14.67 -2.02
CA ARG A 267 5.05 -13.36 -2.07
C ARG A 267 5.54 -12.92 -3.45
N LYS A 268 5.40 -13.74 -4.49
CA LYS A 268 5.94 -13.50 -5.83
C LYS A 268 4.89 -13.12 -6.88
N GLY A 269 3.62 -13.24 -6.55
CA GLY A 269 2.51 -13.04 -7.48
C GLY A 269 1.60 -11.88 -7.15
N TYR A 270 0.87 -11.41 -8.16
CA TYR A 270 -0.22 -10.46 -7.97
C TYR A 270 -1.43 -11.12 -7.30
N GLN A 271 -2.13 -10.34 -6.48
CA GLN A 271 -3.35 -10.76 -5.80
C GLN A 271 -4.48 -9.75 -6.07
N PHE A 272 -5.67 -10.22 -6.39
CA PHE A 272 -6.83 -9.36 -6.66
C PHE A 272 -7.99 -9.80 -5.79
N TRP A 273 -8.82 -8.89 -5.31
CA TRP A 273 -10.01 -9.25 -4.55
C TRP A 273 -11.12 -8.21 -4.66
N THR A 274 -12.34 -8.67 -4.39
CA THR A 274 -13.54 -7.86 -4.33
C THR A 274 -14.44 -8.37 -3.22
N ARG A 275 -15.42 -7.57 -2.81
CA ARG A 275 -16.50 -8.02 -1.93
C ARG A 275 -17.73 -8.30 -2.80
N ALA A 276 -18.29 -9.50 -2.70
CA ALA A 276 -19.52 -9.84 -3.39
C ALA A 276 -20.74 -9.18 -2.73
N ASP A 277 -21.86 -9.13 -3.44
CA ASP A 277 -23.15 -8.77 -2.87
C ASP A 277 -23.71 -9.87 -1.93
N ALA A 278 -24.87 -9.61 -1.32
CA ALA A 278 -25.53 -10.55 -0.41
C ALA A 278 -26.05 -11.84 -1.11
N ASN A 279 -26.11 -11.85 -2.45
CA ASN A 279 -26.46 -13.03 -3.25
C ASN A 279 -25.21 -13.80 -3.73
N GLY A 280 -24.01 -13.33 -3.35
CA GLY A 280 -22.73 -13.87 -3.78
C GLY A 280 -22.25 -13.40 -5.15
N ASN A 281 -22.94 -12.47 -5.83
CA ASN A 281 -22.49 -11.95 -7.13
C ASN A 281 -21.26 -11.05 -6.94
N PHE A 282 -20.23 -11.25 -7.75
CA PHE A 282 -18.97 -10.53 -7.65
C PHE A 282 -18.42 -10.11 -9.01
N VAL A 283 -17.64 -9.03 -9.01
CA VAL A 283 -16.82 -8.62 -10.15
C VAL A 283 -15.43 -8.22 -9.65
N ILE A 284 -14.40 -8.92 -10.11
CA ILE A 284 -13.00 -8.55 -9.94
C ILE A 284 -12.55 -7.89 -11.25
N ARG A 285 -12.32 -6.57 -11.22
CA ARG A 285 -11.94 -5.77 -12.40
C ARG A 285 -10.44 -5.59 -12.49
N ASN A 286 -9.96 -5.29 -13.70
CA ASN A 286 -8.59 -4.85 -13.97
C ASN A 286 -7.50 -5.86 -13.56
N VAL A 287 -7.81 -7.15 -13.66
CA VAL A 287 -6.92 -8.27 -13.35
C VAL A 287 -5.79 -8.33 -14.39
N ILE A 288 -4.56 -8.52 -13.96
CA ILE A 288 -3.42 -8.74 -14.88
C ILE A 288 -3.63 -10.08 -15.61
N PRO A 289 -3.44 -10.18 -16.94
CA PRO A 289 -3.54 -11.44 -17.65
C PRO A 289 -2.56 -12.49 -17.09
N GLY A 290 -3.02 -13.72 -16.92
CA GLY A 290 -2.26 -14.77 -16.25
C GLY A 290 -3.13 -15.93 -15.79
N TYR A 291 -2.53 -16.85 -15.05
CA TYR A 291 -3.20 -18.03 -14.49
C TYR A 291 -3.40 -17.87 -12.98
N TYR A 292 -4.63 -18.11 -12.50
CA TYR A 292 -5.01 -17.87 -11.11
C TYR A 292 -5.92 -18.99 -10.58
N ASN A 293 -5.78 -19.35 -9.30
CA ASN A 293 -6.89 -19.98 -8.59
C ASN A 293 -7.76 -18.88 -7.96
N LEU A 294 -9.05 -19.17 -7.84
CA LEU A 294 -9.99 -18.31 -7.13
C LEU A 294 -10.18 -18.81 -5.70
N TYR A 295 -10.05 -17.89 -4.75
CA TYR A 295 -10.21 -18.11 -3.33
C TYR A 295 -11.40 -17.30 -2.83
N ALA A 296 -12.08 -17.78 -1.79
CA ALA A 296 -13.15 -17.05 -1.14
C ALA A 296 -13.13 -17.22 0.38
N TRP A 297 -13.64 -16.21 1.06
CA TRP A 297 -13.88 -16.23 2.51
C TRP A 297 -15.18 -15.50 2.81
N ALA A 298 -15.98 -16.03 3.73
CA ALA A 298 -17.28 -15.47 4.10
C ALA A 298 -17.39 -15.27 5.62
N PRO A 299 -17.76 -14.06 6.09
CA PRO A 299 -18.13 -13.85 7.49
C PRO A 299 -19.23 -14.85 7.91
N GLY A 300 -19.06 -15.47 9.08
CA GLY A 300 -19.99 -16.48 9.60
C GLY A 300 -19.72 -17.91 9.14
N PHE A 301 -18.81 -18.14 8.19
CA PHE A 301 -18.38 -19.47 7.75
C PHE A 301 -16.94 -19.74 8.20
N VAL A 302 -16.66 -20.96 8.67
CA VAL A 302 -15.34 -21.35 9.14
C VAL A 302 -14.49 -21.85 7.98
N GLY A 303 -13.41 -21.11 7.68
CA GLY A 303 -12.37 -21.52 6.74
C GLY A 303 -12.25 -20.65 5.48
N ASP A 304 -11.23 -20.95 4.70
CA ASP A 304 -11.05 -20.47 3.32
C ASP A 304 -11.63 -21.49 2.36
N PHE A 305 -12.19 -21.02 1.25
CA PHE A 305 -12.64 -21.83 0.13
C PHE A 305 -11.74 -21.58 -1.10
N MET A 306 -11.59 -22.59 -1.96
CA MET A 306 -10.81 -22.48 -3.19
C MET A 306 -11.50 -23.21 -4.34
N HIS A 307 -11.62 -22.54 -5.49
CA HIS A 307 -12.03 -23.19 -6.72
C HIS A 307 -10.82 -23.89 -7.37
N HIS A 308 -10.90 -25.22 -7.47
CA HIS A 308 -9.80 -26.06 -7.95
C HIS A 308 -9.44 -25.88 -9.43
N VAL A 309 -10.32 -25.30 -10.25
CA VAL A 309 -10.00 -24.98 -11.65
C VAL A 309 -9.17 -23.70 -11.72
N THR A 310 -8.01 -23.80 -12.37
CA THR A 310 -7.18 -22.64 -12.70
C THR A 310 -7.84 -21.81 -13.79
N LEU A 311 -8.13 -20.54 -13.51
CA LEU A 311 -8.67 -19.59 -14.46
C LEU A 311 -7.53 -18.98 -15.29
N SER A 312 -7.63 -19.06 -16.62
CA SER A 312 -6.77 -18.31 -17.54
C SER A 312 -7.43 -16.97 -17.84
N ILE A 313 -6.80 -15.88 -17.41
CA ILE A 313 -7.30 -14.52 -17.57
C ILE A 313 -6.59 -13.84 -18.73
N THR A 314 -7.38 -13.34 -19.68
CA THR A 314 -6.93 -12.53 -20.83
C THR A 314 -7.54 -11.12 -20.74
N ALA A 315 -7.14 -10.21 -21.63
CA ALA A 315 -7.78 -8.89 -21.71
C ALA A 315 -9.27 -9.03 -22.12
N GLY A 316 -10.16 -8.31 -21.43
CA GLY A 316 -11.61 -8.43 -21.61
C GLY A 316 -12.35 -8.91 -20.35
N THR A 317 -13.46 -9.65 -20.53
CA THR A 317 -14.29 -10.16 -19.43
C THR A 317 -14.50 -11.66 -19.56
N ILE A 318 -14.32 -12.38 -18.46
CA ILE A 318 -14.61 -13.80 -18.30
C ILE A 318 -15.72 -13.94 -17.25
N SER A 319 -16.65 -14.87 -17.48
CA SER A 319 -17.76 -15.17 -16.58
C SER A 319 -17.62 -16.59 -16.04
N VAL A 320 -17.72 -16.75 -14.72
CA VAL A 320 -17.52 -18.02 -14.01
C VAL A 320 -18.62 -18.20 -12.97
N LEU A 321 -19.34 -19.33 -13.00
CA LEU A 321 -20.24 -19.72 -11.92
C LEU A 321 -19.49 -20.60 -10.92
N ILE A 322 -19.59 -20.30 -9.62
CA ILE A 322 -18.77 -20.93 -8.59
C ILE A 322 -19.64 -21.40 -7.42
N CYS A 323 -19.67 -22.71 -7.20
CA CYS A 323 -20.27 -23.35 -6.04
C CYS A 323 -19.14 -23.96 -5.19
N LEU A 324 -19.10 -23.68 -3.89
CA LEU A 324 -18.09 -24.14 -2.93
C LEU A 324 -18.74 -24.76 -1.67
#